data_AF-A0A1H9HUF7-F1
#
_entry.id   AF-A0A1H9HUF7-F1
#
_cell.length_a   1.000
_cell.length_b   1.000
_cell.length_c   1.000
_cell.angle_alpha   90.00
_cell.angle_beta   90.00
_cell.angle_gamma   90.00
#
_symmetry.space_group_name_H-M   'P 1'
#
loop_
_entity.id
_entity.type
_entity.pdbx_description
1 polymer ?
#
loop_
_entity_poly.entity_id
_entity_poly.type
_entity_poly.pdbx_seq_one_letter_code
_entity_poly.pdbx_strand_id
1 'polypeptide(L)' 'MKNLVLTLAAALALTTVQASAETMLADIDGNGTYSMEEMTAAYADLTAETFAEIDTDADGEISEDELAAAIEAGVIEG' A
#
# COMPACT_ATOMS: atom_id res chain seq x y z
N MET A 1 19.99 24.85 -15.12
CA MET A 1 18.78 24.93 -14.28
C MET A 1 17.64 24.44 -15.14
N LYS A 2 17.16 23.21 -14.93
CA LYS A 2 16.09 22.62 -15.74
C LYS A 2 14.90 22.39 -14.82
N ASN A 3 13.77 22.92 -15.24
CA ASN A 3 12.59 23.17 -14.44
C ASN A 3 11.65 21.99 -14.73
N LEU A 4 11.28 21.21 -13.72
CA LEU A 4 10.26 20.17 -13.87
C LEU A 4 9.14 20.45 -12.88
N VAL A 5 8.13 21.12 -13.41
CA VAL A 5 6.82 21.32 -12.80
C VAL A 5 6.07 20.02 -13.07
N LEU A 6 5.84 19.19 -12.05
CA LEU A 6 5.01 18.00 -12.15
C LEU A 6 3.70 18.28 -11.39
N THR A 7 2.79 19.00 -12.03
CA THR A 7 1.37 19.00 -11.67
C THR A 7 0.77 17.67 -12.12
N LEU A 8 0.57 16.72 -11.21
CA LEU A 8 -0.28 15.56 -11.44
C LEU A 8 -1.54 15.72 -10.60
N ALA A 9 -2.59 16.21 -11.25
CA ALA A 9 -3.95 16.16 -10.75
C ALA A 9 -4.47 14.73 -10.96
N ALA A 10 -4.76 14.02 -9.87
CA ALA A 10 -5.56 12.80 -9.92
C ALA A 10 -6.86 13.06 -9.15
N ALA A 11 -7.89 13.43 -9.92
CA ALA A 11 -9.27 13.46 -9.49
C ALA A 11 -10.00 12.31 -10.21
N LEU A 12 -11.02 11.75 -9.54
CA LEU A 12 -11.99 10.74 -10.01
C LEU A 12 -11.44 9.30 -10.04
N ALA A 13 -12.11 8.26 -9.51
CA ALA A 13 -13.53 8.07 -9.24
C ALA A 13 -13.75 6.95 -8.21
N LEU A 14 -14.52 7.22 -7.14
CA LEU A 14 -15.08 6.17 -6.29
C LEU A 14 -16.34 5.59 -6.96
N THR A 15 -16.18 4.51 -7.74
CA THR A 15 -17.30 3.63 -8.10
C THR A 15 -17.39 2.50 -7.08
N THR A 16 -18.48 2.49 -6.33
CA THR A 16 -18.69 1.58 -5.21
C THR A 16 -19.17 0.19 -5.65
N VAL A 17 -18.76 -0.79 -4.83
CA VAL A 17 -19.35 -2.13 -4.62
C VAL A 17 -19.02 -3.22 -5.64
N GLN A 18 -18.00 -4.01 -5.29
CA GLN A 18 -18.10 -5.46 -5.40
C GLN A 18 -17.73 -6.09 -4.05
N ALA A 19 -18.76 -6.46 -3.30
CA ALA A 19 -18.66 -7.27 -2.10
C ALA A 19 -18.31 -8.71 -2.51
N SER A 20 -17.03 -8.96 -2.74
CA SER A 20 -16.41 -10.27 -2.82
C SER A 20 -14.89 -10.09 -2.76
N ALA A 21 -14.27 -10.32 -1.61
CA ALA A 21 -12.85 -10.58 -1.47
C ALA A 21 -12.69 -11.05 -0.01
N GLU A 22 -12.16 -12.23 0.31
CA GLU A 22 -10.70 -12.45 0.39
C GLU A 22 -10.05 -11.25 1.08
N THR A 23 -9.26 -11.47 2.13
CA THR A 23 -8.43 -10.42 2.74
C THR A 23 -7.34 -10.04 1.74
N MET A 24 -7.75 -9.53 0.58
CA MET A 24 -6.91 -8.93 -0.43
C MET A 24 -6.77 -7.51 0.07
N LEU A 25 -5.57 -7.19 0.54
CA LEU A 25 -5.13 -5.84 0.76
C LEU A 25 -5.65 -4.99 -0.42
N ALA A 26 -6.66 -4.17 -0.14
CA ALA A 26 -7.33 -3.42 -1.17
C ALA A 26 -6.45 -2.21 -1.46
N ASP A 27 -5.71 -2.27 -2.57
CA ASP A 27 -5.05 -1.12 -3.18
C ASP A 27 -6.18 -0.15 -3.60
N ILE A 28 -6.44 0.85 -2.75
CA ILE A 28 -7.63 1.70 -2.87
C ILE A 28 -7.43 2.73 -3.98
N ASP A 29 -6.20 3.18 -4.17
CA ASP A 29 -5.85 4.14 -5.23
C ASP A 29 -5.41 3.45 -6.54
N GLY A 30 -5.12 2.15 -6.51
CA GLY A 30 -4.74 1.34 -7.66
C GLY A 30 -3.35 1.68 -8.17
N ASN A 31 -2.47 2.20 -7.31
CA ASN A 31 -1.14 2.68 -7.70
C ASN A 31 -0.08 1.55 -7.75
N GLY A 32 -0.41 0.34 -7.28
CA GLY A 32 0.50 -0.81 -7.23
C GLY A 32 1.42 -0.84 -6.00
N THR A 33 1.13 -0.01 -5.00
CA THR A 33 1.80 0.07 -3.70
C THR A 33 0.73 0.23 -2.61
N TYR A 34 1.12 0.10 -1.35
CA TYR A 34 0.22 0.16 -0.22
C TYR A 34 0.74 1.14 0.81
N SER A 35 0.02 2.24 0.96
CA SER A 35 0.33 3.23 1.98
C SER A 35 0.03 2.70 3.39
N MET A 36 0.61 3.32 4.41
CA MET A 36 0.36 2.98 5.82
C MET A 36 -1.14 3.03 6.18
N GLU A 37 -1.89 3.96 5.59
CA GLU A 37 -3.32 4.10 5.80
C GLU A 37 -4.14 2.94 5.19
N GLU A 38 -3.71 2.41 4.04
CA GLU A 38 -4.34 1.25 3.40
C GLU A 38 -3.96 -0.04 4.11
N MET A 39 -2.69 -0.18 4.47
CA MET A 39 -2.19 -1.31 5.26
C MET A 39 -2.90 -1.40 6.61
N THR A 40 -3.10 -0.29 7.32
CA THR A 40 -3.82 -0.28 8.61
C THR A 40 -5.33 -0.48 8.46
N ALA A 41 -5.91 -0.20 7.29
CA ALA A 41 -7.30 -0.49 7.00
C ALA A 41 -7.55 -1.99 6.80
N ALA A 42 -6.61 -2.71 6.20
CA ALA A 42 -6.68 -4.17 6.04
C ALA A 42 -6.15 -4.94 7.26
N TYR A 43 -5.09 -4.43 7.88
CA TYR A 43 -4.40 -5.02 9.03
C TYR A 43 -4.44 -4.04 10.20
N ALA A 44 -5.51 -4.09 10.99
CA ALA A 44 -5.68 -3.23 12.16
C ALA A 44 -4.58 -3.40 13.22
N ASP A 45 -3.90 -4.56 13.22
CA ASP A 45 -2.77 -4.87 14.11
C ASP A 45 -1.41 -4.49 13.52
N LEU A 46 -1.37 -3.90 12.31
CA LEU A 46 -0.13 -3.42 11.73
C LEU A 46 0.44 -2.27 12.57
N THR A 47 1.67 -2.45 13.04
CA THR A 47 2.40 -1.41 13.74
C THR A 47 3.29 -0.63 12.78
N ALA A 48 3.67 0.60 13.16
CA ALA A 48 4.66 1.36 12.40
C ALA A 48 6.03 0.67 12.33
N GLU A 49 6.37 -0.16 13.33
CA GLU A 49 7.56 -1.00 13.30
C GLU A 49 7.44 -2.08 12.24
N THR A 50 6.30 -2.78 12.17
CA THR A 50 6.02 -3.77 11.13
C THR A 50 6.03 -3.13 9.75
N PHE A 51 5.39 -1.98 9.56
CA PHE A 51 5.42 -1.27 8.29
C PHE A 51 6.85 -0.90 7.88
N ALA A 52 7.65 -0.35 8.79
CA ALA A 52 9.05 -0.01 8.53
C ALA A 52 9.95 -1.25 8.32
N GLU A 53 9.52 -2.44 8.76
CA GLU A 53 10.22 -3.69 8.49
C GLU A 53 9.95 -4.19 7.06
N ILE A 54 8.79 -3.82 6.50
CA ILE A 54 8.38 -4.16 5.13
C ILE A 54 8.90 -3.11 4.13
N ASP A 55 8.80 -1.83 4.48
CA ASP A 55 9.30 -0.66 3.74
C ASP A 55 10.83 -0.62 3.78
N THR A 56 11.45 -1.42 2.91
CA THR A 56 12.89 -1.60 2.88
C THR A 56 13.63 -0.45 2.22
N ASP A 57 12.97 0.27 1.32
CA ASP A 57 13.54 1.45 0.67
C ASP A 57 13.22 2.78 1.40
N ALA A 58 12.36 2.73 2.41
CA ALA A 58 11.95 3.81 3.30
C ALA A 58 11.30 4.97 2.53
N ASP A 59 10.56 4.66 1.45
CA ASP A 59 9.84 5.65 0.67
C ASP A 59 8.47 6.04 1.29
N GLY A 60 7.99 5.24 2.25
CA GLY A 60 6.75 5.43 2.98
C GLY A 60 5.54 4.69 2.39
N GLU A 61 5.74 3.84 1.40
CA GLU A 61 4.74 3.00 0.72
C GLU A 61 5.27 1.56 0.61
N ILE A 62 4.40 0.55 0.68
CA ILE A 62 4.82 -0.85 0.50
C ILE A 62 4.57 -1.27 -0.94
N SER A 63 5.61 -1.56 -1.70
CA SER A 63 5.47 -2.11 -3.04
C SER A 63 4.95 -3.56 -3.04
N GLU A 64 4.39 -4.05 -4.15
CA GLU A 64 3.98 -5.46 -4.29
C GLU A 64 5.13 -6.44 -3.99
N ASP A 65 6.37 -6.10 -4.39
CA ASP A 65 7.56 -6.90 -4.12
C ASP A 65 7.89 -6.96 -2.62
N GLU A 66 7.77 -5.83 -1.91
CA GLU A 66 7.98 -5.76 -0.46
C GLU A 66 6.88 -6.48 0.32
N LEU A 67 5.62 -6.34 -0.12
CA LEU A 67 4.50 -7.07 0.46
C LEU A 67 4.72 -8.58 0.31
N ALA A 68 5.10 -9.04 -0.88
CA ALA A 68 5.39 -10.45 -1.12
C ALA A 68 6.54 -10.95 -0.25
N ALA A 69 7.61 -10.16 -0.11
CA ALA A 69 8.73 -10.48 0.78
C ALA A 69 8.29 -10.57 2.25
N ALA A 70 7.39 -9.68 2.69
CA ALA A 70 6.87 -9.67 4.04
C ALA A 70 5.94 -10.85 4.36
N ILE A 71 5.11 -11.26 3.39
CA ILE A 71 4.29 -12.48 3.50
C ILE A 71 5.20 -13.71 3.58
N GLU A 72 6.24 -13.78 2.72
CA GLU A 72 7.19 -14.90 2.72
C GLU A 72 8.01 -14.96 4.02
N ALA A 73 8.37 -13.79 4.57
CA ALA A 73 9.03 -13.67 5.87
C ALA A 73 8.09 -13.93 7.06
N GLY A 74 6.77 -13.99 6.85
CA GLY A 74 5.77 -14.16 7.90
C GLY A 74 5.59 -12.93 8.79
N VAL A 75 5.96 -11.75 8.28
CA VAL A 75 5.83 -10.46 8.97
C VAL A 75 4.36 -10.01 8.99
N ILE A 76 3.62 -10.35 7.92
CA ILE A 76 2.18 -10.11 7.76
C ILE A 76 1.48 -11.38 7.31
N GLU A 77 0.23 -11.57 7.75
CA GLU A 77 -0.56 -12.72 7.34
C GLU A 77 -1.12 -12.51 5.93
N GLY A 78 -0.76 -13.40 5.00
CA GLY A 78 -1.28 -13.44 3.63
C GLY A 78 -2.57 -14.22 3.47
#